data_AF-A0A7C4TJQ6-F1
#
_entry.id   AF-A0A7C4TJQ6-F1
#
_cell.length_a   1.000
_cell.length_b   1.000
_cell.length_c   1.000
_cell.angle_alpha   90.00
_cell.angle_beta   90.00
_cell.angle_gamma   90.00
#
_symmetry.space_group_name_H-M   'P 1'
#
loop_
_entity.id
_entity.type
_entity.pdbx_description
1 polymer ?
#
loop_
_entity_poly.entity_id
_entity_poly.type
_entity_poly.pdbx_seq_one_letter_code
_entity_poly.pdbx_strand_id
1 'polypeptide(L)'
;MDEEEKGVLFKLISDSERHKVVLEKIAKDLGIELEKVSGEFVFSDKRIFNEIHNLELTAKSLYEHIVSNFGDVLGERADLLGDIAREEEMHAKLVERFVDRTMRIL
;
A
#
# COMPACT_ATOMS: atom_id res chain seq x y z
N MET A 1 4.47 -21.07 -5.54
CA MET A 1 5.10 -19.92 -4.88
C MET A 1 6.28 -20.44 -4.07
N ASP A 2 7.46 -19.85 -4.27
CA ASP A 2 8.68 -20.23 -3.55
C ASP A 2 8.83 -19.50 -2.20
N GLU A 3 9.88 -19.82 -1.43
CA GLU A 3 10.09 -19.26 -0.08
C GLU A 3 10.47 -17.77 -0.11
N GLU A 4 11.11 -17.30 -1.18
CA GLU A 4 11.44 -15.88 -1.33
C GLU A 4 10.16 -15.07 -1.58
N GLU A 5 9.32 -15.55 -2.50
CA GLU A 5 8.01 -15.00 -2.81
C GLU A 5 7.13 -14.92 -1.55
N LYS A 6 7.05 -15.99 -0.75
CA LYS A 6 6.32 -15.99 0.53
C LYS A 6 6.90 -14.99 1.53
N GLY A 7 8.22 -14.94 1.66
CA GLY A 7 8.90 -14.00 2.57
C GLY A 7 8.59 -12.54 2.25
N VAL A 8 8.52 -12.21 0.96
CA VAL A 8 8.07 -10.88 0.52
C VAL A 8 6.62 -10.64 0.88
N LEU A 9 5.70 -11.57 0.60
CA LEU A 9 4.29 -11.39 0.97
C LEU A 9 4.09 -11.18 2.48
N PHE A 10 4.77 -11.94 3.33
CA PHE A 10 4.70 -11.74 4.78
C PHE A 10 5.19 -10.36 5.21
N LYS A 11 6.26 -9.87 4.58
CA LYS A 11 6.76 -8.52 4.84
C LYS A 11 5.73 -7.46 4.42
N LEU A 12 5.14 -7.58 3.23
CA LEU A 12 4.13 -6.64 2.74
C LEU A 12 2.90 -6.60 3.65
N ILE A 13 2.40 -7.78 4.06
CA ILE A 13 1.27 -7.89 5.01
C ILE A 13 1.62 -7.22 6.34
N SER A 14 2.81 -7.51 6.89
CA SER A 14 3.24 -6.93 8.16
C SER A 14 3.37 -5.40 8.09
N ASP A 15 3.92 -4.87 7.01
CA ASP A 15 4.06 -3.43 6.81
C ASP A 15 2.68 -2.78 6.58
N SER A 16 1.79 -3.40 5.80
CA SER A 16 0.42 -2.95 5.58
C SER A 16 -0.41 -2.87 6.87
N GLU A 17 -0.30 -3.86 7.76
CA GLU A 17 -0.98 -3.80 9.08
C GLU A 17 -0.43 -2.65 9.94
N ARG A 18 0.87 -2.33 9.84
CA ARG A 18 1.44 -1.16 10.50
C ARG A 18 0.90 0.15 9.88
N HIS A 19 0.82 0.24 8.55
CA HIS A 19 0.26 1.42 7.87
C HIS A 19 -1.19 1.67 8.32
N LYS A 20 -2.00 0.60 8.36
CA LYS A 20 -3.37 0.64 8.87
C LYS A 20 -3.47 1.19 10.29
N VAL A 21 -2.60 0.77 11.22
CA VAL A 21 -2.58 1.31 12.59
C VAL A 21 -2.30 2.82 12.59
N VAL A 22 -1.41 3.30 11.71
CA VAL A 22 -1.14 4.74 11.57
C VAL A 22 -2.37 5.47 11.04
N LEU A 23 -3.05 4.93 10.02
CA LEU A 23 -4.27 5.51 9.47
C LEU A 23 -5.41 5.55 10.49
N GLU A 24 -5.62 4.48 11.25
CA GLU A 24 -6.61 4.42 12.32
C GLU A 24 -6.33 5.48 13.40
N LYS A 25 -5.06 5.72 13.72
CA LYS A 25 -4.64 6.78 14.64
C LYS A 25 -4.94 8.17 14.07
N ILE A 26 -4.59 8.42 12.81
CA ILE A 26 -4.87 9.71 12.14
C ILE A 26 -6.38 9.98 12.11
N ALA A 27 -7.18 9.00 11.71
CA ALA A 27 -8.63 9.14 11.66
C ALA A 27 -9.22 9.44 13.04
N LYS A 28 -8.77 8.72 14.08
CA LYS A 28 -9.18 8.96 15.46
C LYS A 28 -8.85 10.39 15.92
N ASP A 29 -7.63 10.86 15.63
CA ASP A 29 -7.19 12.21 16.01
C ASP A 29 -8.03 13.30 15.32
N LEU A 30 -8.51 13.04 14.11
CA LEU A 30 -9.35 13.95 13.33
C LEU A 30 -10.85 13.80 13.62
N GLY A 31 -11.25 12.84 14.45
CA GLY A 31 -12.66 12.53 14.71
C GLY A 31 -13.39 11.93 13.50
N ILE A 32 -12.66 11.27 12.59
CA ILE A 32 -13.20 10.60 11.40
C ILE A 32 -13.49 9.14 11.75
N GLU A 33 -14.71 8.69 11.46
CA GLU A 33 -15.06 7.27 11.53
C GLU A 33 -14.60 6.56 10.24
N LEU A 34 -13.80 5.51 10.39
CA LEU A 34 -13.39 4.67 9.27
C LEU A 34 -14.41 3.57 9.03
N GLU A 35 -14.92 3.48 7.81
CA GLU A 35 -15.70 2.34 7.37
C GLU A 35 -14.77 1.16 7.05
N LYS A 36 -15.02 0.01 7.68
CA LYS A 36 -14.30 -1.22 7.37
C LYS A 36 -14.95 -1.89 6.18
N VAL A 37 -14.33 -1.74 5.02
CA VAL A 37 -14.68 -2.47 3.81
C VAL A 37 -13.78 -3.70 3.68
N SER A 38 -14.36 -4.90 3.59
CA SER A 38 -13.62 -6.12 3.28
C SER A 38 -13.68 -6.41 1.78
N GLY A 39 -12.53 -6.70 1.18
CA GLY A 39 -12.44 -7.25 -0.17
C GLY A 39 -12.00 -8.71 -0.12
N GLU A 40 -12.63 -9.57 -0.93
CA GLU A 40 -12.12 -10.92 -1.19
C GLU A 40 -11.26 -10.89 -2.46
N PHE A 41 -10.03 -11.39 -2.34
CA PHE A 41 -9.12 -11.54 -3.47
C PHE A 41 -8.87 -13.02 -3.72
N VAL A 42 -9.08 -13.46 -4.97
CA VAL A 42 -8.84 -14.84 -5.40
C VAL A 42 -7.61 -14.86 -6.29
N PHE A 43 -6.50 -15.34 -5.73
CA PHE A 43 -5.24 -15.42 -6.45
C PHE A 43 -5.05 -16.83 -7.02
N SER A 44 -5.05 -16.95 -8.35
CA SER A 44 -4.93 -18.24 -9.03
C SER A 44 -3.52 -18.58 -9.53
N ASP A 45 -2.60 -17.61 -9.56
CA ASP A 45 -1.22 -17.80 -10.04
C ASP A 45 -0.30 -16.60 -9.69
N LYS A 46 0.86 -16.49 -10.35
CA LYS A 46 1.86 -15.43 -10.17
C LYS A 46 1.34 -14.02 -10.54
N ARG A 47 0.18 -13.88 -11.18
CA ARG A 47 -0.48 -12.59 -11.42
C ARG A 47 -0.81 -11.85 -10.12
N ILE A 48 -0.84 -12.56 -8.98
CA ILE A 48 -0.89 -11.93 -7.66
C ILE A 48 0.15 -10.80 -7.51
N PHE A 49 1.35 -10.97 -8.04
CA PHE A 49 2.40 -9.95 -7.94
C PHE A 49 2.14 -8.73 -8.82
N ASN A 50 1.47 -8.90 -9.97
CA ASN A 50 1.01 -7.79 -10.80
C ASN A 50 -0.08 -6.99 -10.07
N GLU A 51 -1.03 -7.68 -9.43
CA GLU A 51 -2.10 -7.05 -8.65
C GLU A 51 -1.53 -6.31 -7.44
N ILE A 52 -0.67 -6.95 -6.66
CA ILE A 52 0.01 -6.33 -5.51
C ILE A 52 0.79 -5.10 -5.98
N HIS A 53 1.63 -5.22 -7.01
CA HIS A 53 2.39 -4.08 -7.54
C HIS A 53 1.50 -2.89 -7.88
N ASN A 54 0.35 -3.12 -8.51
CA ASN A 54 -0.60 -2.07 -8.85
C ASN A 54 -1.31 -1.50 -7.61
N LEU A 55 -1.62 -2.33 -6.61
CA LEU A 55 -2.16 -1.88 -5.34
C LEU A 55 -1.17 -0.98 -4.59
N GLU A 56 0.11 -1.34 -4.53
CA GLU A 56 1.13 -0.51 -3.87
C GLU A 56 1.25 0.86 -4.56
N LEU A 57 1.29 0.90 -5.90
CA LEU A 57 1.32 2.17 -6.64
C LEU A 57 0.05 3.00 -6.45
N THR A 58 -1.11 2.35 -6.36
CA THR A 58 -2.39 3.02 -6.12
C THR A 58 -2.41 3.61 -4.72
N ALA A 59 -2.02 2.82 -3.70
CA ALA A 59 -1.95 3.26 -2.31
C ALA A 59 -0.99 4.45 -2.17
N LYS A 60 0.22 4.35 -2.75
CA LYS A 60 1.17 5.45 -2.84
C LYS A 60 0.51 6.73 -3.36
N SER A 61 -0.10 6.65 -4.55
CA SER A 61 -0.73 7.82 -5.19
C SER A 61 -1.84 8.43 -4.33
N LEU A 62 -2.62 7.59 -3.63
CA LEU A 62 -3.65 8.07 -2.72
C LEU A 62 -3.06 8.83 -1.54
N TYR A 63 -2.00 8.32 -0.91
CA TYR A 63 -1.33 9.03 0.19
C TYR A 63 -0.69 10.34 -0.29
N GLU A 64 -0.04 10.35 -1.45
CA GLU A 64 0.52 11.57 -2.05
C GLU A 64 -0.57 12.62 -2.35
N HIS A 65 -1.73 12.19 -2.87
CA HIS A 65 -2.87 13.08 -3.08
C HIS A 65 -3.44 13.62 -1.77
N ILE A 66 -3.51 12.81 -0.72
CA ILE A 66 -3.98 13.27 0.60
C ILE A 66 -3.03 14.33 1.15
N VAL A 67 -1.72 14.08 1.10
CA VAL A 67 -0.69 15.03 1.56
C VAL A 67 -0.76 16.32 0.75
N SER A 68 -0.85 16.22 -0.58
CA SER A 68 -0.89 17.39 -1.46
C SER A 68 -2.14 18.26 -1.26
N ASN A 69 -3.29 17.65 -0.99
CA ASN A 69 -4.57 18.37 -0.92
C ASN A 69 -4.93 18.82 0.50
N PHE A 70 -4.43 18.11 1.51
CA PHE A 70 -4.83 18.32 2.90
C PHE A 70 -3.65 18.51 3.86
N GLY A 71 -2.42 18.64 3.36
CA GLY A 71 -1.21 18.76 4.17
C GLY A 71 -1.30 19.84 5.25
N ASP A 72 -1.82 21.02 4.90
CA ASP A 72 -1.99 22.14 5.84
C ASP A 72 -2.95 21.82 7.00
N VAL A 73 -3.97 21.00 6.75
CA VAL A 73 -4.95 20.56 7.76
C VAL A 73 -4.38 19.43 8.61
N LEU A 74 -3.60 18.54 7.99
CA LEU A 74 -3.03 17.36 8.63
C LEU A 74 -1.83 17.70 9.53
N GLY A 75 -1.09 18.77 9.23
CA GLY A 75 0.13 19.16 9.94
C GLY A 75 1.16 18.03 9.92
N GLU A 76 1.74 17.70 11.08
CA GLU A 76 2.74 16.63 11.24
C GLU A 76 2.24 15.23 10.78
N ARG A 77 0.91 15.04 10.66
CA ARG A 77 0.34 13.78 10.14
C ARG A 77 0.57 13.63 8.64
N ALA A 78 0.77 14.74 7.92
CA ALA A 78 1.12 14.71 6.51
C ALA A 78 2.49 14.06 6.30
N ASP A 79 3.44 14.28 7.21
CA ASP A 79 4.77 13.64 7.15
C ASP A 79 4.65 12.12 7.33
N LEU A 80 3.80 11.65 8.25
CA LEU A 80 3.52 10.23 8.44
C LEU A 80 2.93 9.57 7.18
N LEU A 81 2.02 10.26 6.49
CA LEU A 81 1.47 9.77 5.23
C LEU A 81 2.50 9.81 4.10
N GLY A 82 3.39 10.80 4.09
CA GLY A 82 4.52 10.87 3.17
C GLY A 82 5.52 9.73 3.39
N ASP A 83 5.76 9.34 4.64
CA ASP A 83 6.58 8.17 4.98
C ASP A 83 5.96 6.88 4.47
N ILE A 84 4.66 6.68 4.71
CA ILE A 84 3.91 5.53 4.19
C ILE A 84 3.97 5.51 2.66
N ALA A 85 3.74 6.63 1.97
CA ALA A 85 3.81 6.68 0.51
C ALA A 85 5.18 6.23 -0.03
N ARG A 86 6.28 6.59 0.66
CA ARG A 86 7.63 6.13 0.31
C ARG A 86 7.81 4.63 0.55
N GLU A 87 7.22 4.10 1.61
CA GLU A 87 7.22 2.66 1.90
C GLU A 87 6.45 1.88 0.82
N GLU A 88 5.27 2.34 0.39
CA GLU A 88 4.51 1.71 -0.71
C GLU A 88 5.31 1.74 -2.03
N GLU A 89 6.07 2.81 -2.31
CA GLU A 89 6.97 2.83 -3.47
C GLU A 89 8.07 1.76 -3.37
N MET A 90 8.65 1.59 -2.18
CA MET A 90 9.65 0.56 -1.93
C MET A 90 9.06 -0.85 -2.07
N HIS A 91 7.83 -1.04 -1.60
CA HIS A 91 7.08 -2.28 -1.78
C HIS A 91 6.85 -2.56 -3.25
N ALA A 92 6.33 -1.62 -4.03
CA ALA A 92 6.15 -1.78 -5.47
C ALA A 92 7.44 -2.24 -6.17
N LYS A 93 8.58 -1.59 -5.88
CA LYS A 93 9.91 -1.99 -6.40
C LYS A 93 10.33 -3.39 -5.96
N LEU A 94 10.04 -3.76 -4.70
CA LEU A 94 10.34 -5.09 -4.17
C LEU A 94 9.54 -6.17 -4.91
N VAL A 95 8.29 -5.89 -5.28
CA VAL A 95 7.41 -6.85 -5.95
C VAL A 95 7.64 -6.90 -7.46
N GLU A 96 8.15 -5.81 -8.06
CA GLU A 96 8.40 -5.68 -9.51
C GLU A 96 9.23 -6.83 -10.10
N ARG A 97 10.14 -7.42 -9.31
CA ARG A 97 10.97 -8.55 -9.73
C ARG A 97 10.20 -9.86 -9.93
N PHE A 98 9.00 -9.98 -9.36
CA PHE A 98 8.13 -11.15 -9.49
C PHE A 98 6.95 -10.92 -10.45
N VAL A 99 6.76 -9.68 -10.91
CA VAL A 99 5.71 -9.30 -11.87
C VAL A 99 5.96 -9.98 -13.22
N ASP A 100 4.90 -10.56 -13.80
CA ASP A 100 4.95 -11.06 -15.16
C ASP A 100 5.02 -9.89 -16.15
N ARG A 101 6.17 -9.75 -16.80
CA ARG A 101 6.46 -8.66 -17.76
C ARG A 101 5.83 -8.87 -19.13
N THR A 102 5.29 -10.06 -19.43
CA THR A 102 4.62 -10.31 -20.72
C THR A 102 3.34 -9.48 -20.88
N MET A 103 2.81 -8.89 -19.79
CA MET A 103 1.66 -7.98 -19.81
C MET A 103 2.01 -6.48 -19.92
N ARG A 104 3.29 -6.07 -20.08
CA ARG A 104 3.66 -4.64 -20.27
C ARG A 104 3.45 -4.13 -21.70
N ILE A 105 2.77 -4.89 -22.55
CA ILE A 105 2.38 -4.50 -23.91
C ILE A 105 0.86 -4.60 -24.03
N LEU A 106 0.16 -3.49 -23.81
CA LEU A 106 -1.07 -3.08 -24.51
C LEU A 106 -1.20 -1.55 -24.40
#